data_AF-A0A399NVP9-F1
#
_entry.id   AF-A0A399NVP9-F1
#
_cell.length_a   1.000
_cell.length_b   1.000
_cell.length_c   1.000
_cell.angle_alpha   90.00
_cell.angle_beta   90.00
_cell.angle_gamma   90.00
#
_symmetry.space_group_name_H-M   'P 1'
#
loop_
_entity.id
_entity.type
_entity.pdbx_description
1 polymer ?
#
loop_
_entity_poly.entity_id
_entity_poly.type
_entity_poly.pdbx_seq_one_letter_code
_entity_poly.pdbx_strand_id
1 'polypeptide(L)' 'MQPFDRVVTEHGAVVLRVCRAVLGGHADAEDAWSETFLSALVAYPRLGPRADVRAWLVTIAHRKALDAIRAR' A
#
# COMPACT_ATOMS: atom_id res chain seq x y z
N MET A 1 -10.27 -11.34 -11.56
CA MET A 1 -9.43 -10.30 -10.94
C MET A 1 -8.26 -10.01 -11.86
N GLN A 2 -7.77 -8.77 -11.91
CA GLN A 2 -6.60 -8.44 -12.74
C GLN A 2 -5.30 -9.00 -12.15
N PRO A 3 -4.27 -9.30 -12.96
CA PRO A 3 -2.94 -9.65 -12.47
C PRO A 3 -2.40 -8.61 -11.48
N PHE A 4 -1.67 -9.06 -10.45
CA PHE A 4 -1.24 -8.19 -9.36
C PHE A 4 -0.18 -7.17 -9.80
N ASP A 5 0.69 -7.49 -10.76
CA ASP A 5 1.62 -6.56 -11.39
C ASP A 5 0.90 -5.35 -12.02
N ARG A 6 -0.29 -5.56 -12.58
CA ARG A 6 -1.14 -4.48 -13.09
C ARG A 6 -1.65 -3.58 -11.97
N VAL A 7 -2.05 -4.17 -10.83
CA VAL A 7 -2.45 -3.43 -9.62
C VAL A 7 -1.30 -2.55 -9.12
N VAL A 8 -0.07 -3.08 -9.07
CA VAL A 8 1.13 -2.33 -8.67
C VAL A 8 1.39 -1.17 -9.62
N THR A 9 1.33 -1.43 -10.92
CA THR A 9 1.57 -0.41 -11.96
C THR A 9 0.52 0.71 -11.89
N GLU A 10 -0.75 0.36 -11.72
CA GLU A 10 -1.86 1.31 -11.70
C GLU A 10 -1.90 2.17 -10.43
N HIS A 11 -1.57 1.60 -9.27
CA HIS A 11 -1.76 2.26 -7.98
C HIS A 11 -0.46 2.64 -7.26
N GLY A 12 0.70 2.20 -7.76
CA GLY A 12 2.01 2.43 -7.13
C GLY A 12 2.26 3.89 -6.78
N ALA A 13 2.02 4.81 -7.72
CA ALA A 13 2.21 6.24 -7.48
C ALA A 13 1.24 6.82 -6.44
N VAL A 14 -0.01 6.34 -6.38
CA VAL A 14 -0.99 6.77 -5.38
C VAL A 14 -0.57 6.30 -3.99
N VAL A 15 -0.19 5.02 -3.86
CA VAL A 15 0.25 4.43 -2.60
C VAL A 15 1.50 5.15 -2.08
N LEU A 16 2.46 5.46 -2.96
CA LEU A 16 3.67 6.16 -2.55
C LEU A 16 3.38 7.57 -2.03
N ARG A 17 2.44 8.29 -2.65
CA ARG A 17 1.98 9.60 -2.14
C ARG A 17 1.37 9.49 -0.75
N VAL A 18 0.59 8.43 -0.48
CA VAL A 18 0.01 8.19 0.85
C VAL A 18 1.11 7.94 1.88
N CYS A 19 2.05 7.04 1.60
CA CYS A 19 3.16 6.75 2.50
C CYS A 19 3.97 8.03 2.81
N ARG A 20 4.31 8.82 1.77
CA ARG A 20 5.05 10.08 1.93
C ARG A 20 4.27 11.13 2.72
N ALA A 21 2.95 11.21 2.55
CA ALA A 21 2.11 12.14 3.30
C ALA A 21 2.07 11.83 4.79
N VAL A 22 2.09 10.54 5.16
CA VAL A 22 2.10 10.11 6.57
C VAL A 22 3.50 10.22 7.19
N LEU A 23 4.55 9.88 6.43
CA LEU A 23 5.94 9.77 6.92
C LEU A 23 6.80 11.02 6.65
N GLY A 24 6.23 12.08 6.09
CA GLY A 24 6.94 13.34 5.87
C GLY A 24 8.11 13.27 4.86
N GLY A 25 8.07 12.34 3.90
CA GLY A 25 9.07 12.24 2.83
C GLY A 25 10.41 11.61 3.21
N HIS A 26 10.51 10.91 4.34
CA HIS A 26 11.68 10.11 4.74
C HIS A 26 11.82 8.79 3.93
N ALA A 27 13.00 8.16 4.04
CA ALA A 27 13.30 6.84 3.46
C ALA A 27 12.26 5.77 3.82
N ASP A 28 11.72 5.83 5.05
CA ASP A 28 10.66 4.95 5.56
C ASP A 28 9.41 4.91 4.65
N ALA A 29 9.19 5.92 3.81
CA ALA A 29 8.04 5.95 2.90
C ALA A 29 8.16 4.93 1.75
N GLU A 30 9.38 4.65 1.27
CA GLU A 30 9.62 3.67 0.21
C GLU A 30 9.56 2.24 0.78
N ASP A 31 9.99 2.06 2.02
CA ASP A 31 9.84 0.81 2.76
C ASP A 31 8.36 0.52 3.04
N ALA A 32 7.61 1.50 3.56
CA ALA A 32 6.17 1.35 3.79
C ALA A 32 5.40 1.08 2.49
N TRP A 33 5.84 1.65 1.36
CA TRP A 33 5.29 1.35 0.03
C TRP A 33 5.53 -0.12 -0.35
N SER A 34 6.75 -0.60 -0.19
CA SER A 34 7.14 -1.98 -0.49
C SER A 34 6.35 -2.98 0.38
N GLU A 35 6.29 -2.73 1.69
CA GLU A 35 5.52 -3.54 2.63
C GLU A 35 4.02 -3.56 2.31
N THR A 36 3.48 -2.44 1.83
CA THR A 36 2.08 -2.35 1.40
C THR A 36 1.80 -3.34 0.29
N PHE A 37 2.60 -3.32 -0.78
CA PHE A 37 2.39 -4.21 -1.91
C PHE A 37 2.72 -5.67 -1.58
N LEU A 38 3.69 -5.94 -0.71
CA LEU A 38 3.93 -7.31 -0.22
C LEU A 38 2.75 -7.85 0.59
N SER A 39 2.20 -7.03 1.50
CA SER A 39 1.03 -7.40 2.30
C SER A 39 -0.22 -7.57 1.41
N ALA A 40 -0.38 -6.67 0.44
CA ALA A 40 -1.46 -6.74 -0.52
C ALA A 40 -1.36 -7.99 -1.40
N LEU A 41 -0.16 -8.38 -1.88
CA LEU A 41 0.01 -9.59 -2.68
C LEU A 41 -0.52 -10.84 -1.97
N VAL A 42 -0.23 -10.97 -0.67
CA VAL A 42 -0.68 -12.11 0.16
C VAL A 42 -2.19 -12.11 0.38
N ALA A 43 -2.80 -10.92 0.49
CA ALA A 43 -4.23 -10.77 0.77
C ALA A 43 -5.10 -10.69 -0.49
N TYR A 44 -4.53 -10.34 -1.63
CA TYR A 44 -5.24 -10.07 -2.89
C TYR A 44 -6.11 -11.24 -3.36
N PRO A 45 -5.71 -12.52 -3.29
CA PRO A 45 -6.58 -13.63 -3.70
C PRO A 45 -7.88 -13.76 -2.89
N ARG A 46 -7.93 -13.17 -1.69
CA ARG A 46 -9.12 -13.15 -0.81
C ARG A 46 -9.93 -11.88 -0.95
N LEU A 47 -9.48 -10.91 -1.75
CA LEU A 47 -10.19 -9.65 -1.94
C LEU A 47 -11.45 -9.91 -2.78
N GLY A 48 -12.60 -9.48 -2.27
CA GLY A 48 -13.88 -9.68 -2.96
C GLY A 48 -13.90 -9.01 -4.35
N PRO A 49 -14.60 -9.59 -5.34
CA PRO A 49 -14.58 -9.12 -6.72
C PRO A 49 -15.19 -7.72 -6.94
N ARG A 50 -15.91 -7.18 -5.94
CA ARG A 50 -16.50 -5.84 -5.94
C ARG A 50 -15.75 -4.84 -5.07
N ALA A 51 -14.61 -5.23 -4.49
CA ALA A 51 -13.84 -4.33 -3.64
C ALA A 51 -13.19 -3.22 -4.47
N ASP A 52 -13.19 -2.00 -3.93
CA ASP A 52 -12.37 -0.92 -4.46
C ASP A 52 -10.90 -1.18 -4.09
N VAL A 53 -10.12 -1.62 -5.08
CA VAL A 53 -8.70 -1.95 -4.93
C VAL A 53 -7.89 -0.75 -4.47
N ARG A 54 -8.21 0.46 -4.96
CA ARG A 54 -7.49 1.68 -4.58
C ARG A 54 -7.74 2.00 -3.11
N ALA A 55 -9.00 2.04 -2.68
CA ALA A 55 -9.35 2.32 -1.28
C ALA A 55 -8.75 1.28 -0.32
N TRP A 56 -8.76 0.01 -0.73
CA TRP A 56 -8.14 -1.08 0.02
C TRP A 56 -6.62 -0.91 0.15
N LEU A 57 -5.91 -0.60 -0.94
CA LEU A 57 -4.47 -0.35 -0.90
C LEU A 57 -4.11 0.87 -0.04
N VAL A 58 -4.88 1.96 -0.14
CA VAL A 58 -4.70 3.16 0.70
C VAL A 58 -4.84 2.82 2.18
N THR A 59 -5.78 1.92 2.53
CA THR A 59 -5.97 1.46 3.90
C THR A 59 -4.76 0.68 4.41
N ILE A 60 -4.18 -0.20 3.59
CA ILE A 60 -2.96 -0.94 3.95
C ILE A 60 -1.79 0.04 4.10
N ALA A 61 -1.61 0.95 3.15
CA ALA A 61 -0.53 1.94 3.14
C ALA A 61 -0.52 2.82 4.38
N HIS A 62 -1.70 3.30 4.78
CA HIS A 62 -1.84 4.11 5.98
C HIS A 62 -1.47 3.34 7.24
N ARG A 63 -1.90 2.07 7.36
CA ARG A 63 -1.53 1.21 8.50
C ARG A 63 -0.03 0.98 8.56
N LYS A 64 0.60 0.60 7.43
CA LYS A 64 2.05 0.39 7.34
C LYS A 64 2.85 1.63 7.70
N ALA A 65 2.43 2.79 7.21
CA ALA A 65 3.08 4.05 7.56
C ALA A 65 2.94 4.40 9.06
N LEU A 66 1.77 4.16 9.67
CA LEU A 66 1.58 4.34 11.11
C LEU A 66 2.41 3.37 11.95
N ASP A 67 2.53 2.11 11.51
CA ASP A 67 3.33 1.11 12.20
C ASP A 67 4.82 1.48 12.16
N ALA A 68 5.32 2.03 11.05
CA ALA A 68 6.67 2.56 10.95
C ALA A 68 6.92 3.73 11.92
N ILE A 69 5.96 4.65 12.07
CA ILE A 69 6.03 5.74 13.07
C ILE A 69 6.11 5.19 14.49
N ARG A 70 5.36 4.13 14.80
CA ARG A 70 5.32 3.51 16.14
C ARG A 70 6.56 2.70 16.48
N ALA A 71 7.27 2.21 15.48
CA ALA A 71 8.49 1.42 15.65
C ALA A 71 9.74 2.29 15.89
N ARG A 72 9.60 3.61 15.75
CA ARG A 72 10.63 4.62 16.08
C ARG A 72 10.56 5.00 17.56
#